data_AF-A0A918JYE4-F1
#
_entry.id   AF-A0A918JYE4-F1
#
_cell.length_a   1.000
_cell.length_b   1.000
_cell.length_c   1.000
_cell.angle_alpha   90.00
_cell.angle_beta   90.00
_cell.angle_gamma   90.00
#
_symmetry.space_group_name_H-M   'P 1'
#
loop_
_entity.id
_entity.type
_entity.pdbx_description
1 polymer ?
#
loop_
_entity_poly.entity_id
_entity_poly.type
_entity_poly.pdbx_seq_one_letter_code
_entity_poly.pdbx_strand_id
1 'polypeptide(L)'
;MGKAIVCQEAECECQNGTMPDKIVSISQHKQYVNDAEGEKKMIVSTMDIGQPFQKKTFGQCKLQPTPSGYKPCQPMITEWQDFYEKVTLDNGGNPILENSKATCPIAGAPCIRITFHGQTAEATQQHQEEADEDVMAQVNPLACEDTTVLEEVKHDINSVE
;
A
#
# COMPACT_ATOMS: atom_id res chain seq x y z
N MET A 1 -4.46 -2.71 -18.29
CA MET A 1 -4.03 -2.77 -16.88
C MET A 1 -4.09 -1.35 -16.33
N GLY A 2 -4.93 -1.11 -15.33
CA GLY A 2 -5.01 0.19 -14.65
C GLY A 2 -3.79 0.40 -13.76
N LYS A 3 -3.36 1.65 -13.60
CA LYS A 3 -2.25 2.03 -12.71
C LYS A 3 -2.83 2.50 -11.38
N ALA A 4 -2.41 1.92 -10.26
CA ALA A 4 -2.88 2.33 -8.95
C ALA A 4 -2.30 3.70 -8.53
N ILE A 5 -3.13 4.52 -7.88
CA ILE A 5 -2.69 5.75 -7.20
C ILE A 5 -1.98 5.35 -5.90
N VAL A 6 -0.90 6.05 -5.59
CA VAL A 6 -0.09 5.77 -4.41
C VAL A 6 -0.57 6.62 -3.25
N CYS A 7 -0.78 6.00 -2.09
CA CYS A 7 -1.17 6.69 -0.87
C CYS A 7 -0.11 6.54 0.23
N GLN A 8 -0.33 7.20 1.37
CA GLN A 8 0.54 7.06 2.53
C GLN A 8 0.74 5.59 2.90
N GLU A 9 1.91 5.29 3.45
CA GLU A 9 2.36 3.94 3.81
C GLU A 9 2.66 3.00 2.64
N ALA A 10 2.60 3.50 1.41
CA ALA A 10 3.13 2.78 0.25
C ALA A 10 4.60 2.40 0.45
N GLU A 11 4.94 1.18 0.09
CA GLU A 11 6.29 0.65 0.24
C GLU A 11 7.15 1.10 -0.94
N CYS A 12 8.32 1.64 -0.61
CA CYS A 12 9.29 2.17 -1.56
C CYS A 12 10.65 1.53 -1.35
N GLU A 13 11.41 1.40 -2.43
CA GLU A 13 12.77 0.90 -2.43
C GLU A 13 13.68 1.77 -3.29
N CYS A 14 14.88 2.07 -2.77
CA CYS A 14 15.96 2.58 -3.61
C CYS A 14 16.73 1.42 -4.21
N GLN A 15 16.95 1.43 -5.54
CA GLN A 15 17.76 0.43 -6.25
C GLN A 15 19.19 0.31 -5.70
N ASN A 16 19.71 1.40 -5.11
CA ASN A 16 21.02 1.47 -4.50
C ASN A 16 21.00 1.29 -2.97
N GLY A 17 19.81 1.19 -2.38
CA GLY A 17 19.59 0.91 -0.97
C GLY A 17 19.70 -0.58 -0.65
N THR A 18 19.55 -0.92 0.63
CA THR A 18 19.55 -2.30 1.13
C THR A 18 18.27 -2.68 1.88
N MET A 19 17.39 -1.72 2.19
CA MET A 19 16.14 -1.95 2.91
C MET A 19 15.02 -1.08 2.34
N PRO A 20 13.76 -1.55 2.32
CA PRO A 20 12.60 -0.75 1.98
C PRO A 20 12.22 0.22 3.11
N ASP A 21 11.47 1.26 2.76
CA ASP A 21 10.84 2.19 3.69
C ASP A 21 9.44 2.58 3.17
N LYS A 22 8.59 3.08 4.06
CA LYS A 22 7.23 3.51 3.74
C LYS A 22 7.19 5.01 3.51
N ILE A 23 6.52 5.45 2.45
CA ILE A 23 6.35 6.86 2.14
C ILE A 23 5.26 7.49 3.02
N VAL A 24 5.43 8.78 3.35
CA VAL A 24 4.47 9.60 4.09
C VAL A 24 4.27 10.88 3.30
N SER A 25 3.01 11.22 3.01
CA SER A 25 2.67 12.48 2.33
C SER A 25 2.87 13.64 3.30
N ILE A 26 3.73 14.58 2.91
CA ILE A 26 4.17 15.77 3.68
C ILE A 26 3.66 17.07 3.07
N SER A 27 3.21 17.02 1.82
CA SER A 27 2.82 18.17 1.00
C SER A 27 1.39 18.68 1.25
N GLN A 28 0.75 18.25 2.35
CA GLN A 28 -0.56 18.66 2.88
C GLN A 28 -1.61 19.06 1.83
N HIS A 29 -2.56 18.17 1.55
CA HIS A 29 -3.74 18.44 0.70
C HIS A 29 -4.94 17.58 1.16
N LYS A 30 -6.12 17.77 0.55
CA LYS A 30 -7.40 17.17 1.03
C LYS A 30 -7.87 15.95 0.24
N GLN A 31 -7.03 15.42 -0.65
CA GLN A 31 -7.35 14.23 -1.43
C GLN A 31 -6.87 12.96 -0.71
N TYR A 32 -7.80 12.02 -0.52
CA TYR A 32 -7.57 10.74 0.15
C TYR A 32 -8.05 9.59 -0.72
N VAL A 33 -7.49 8.41 -0.46
CA VAL A 33 -7.98 7.13 -0.93
C VAL A 33 -8.47 6.36 0.29
N ASN A 34 -9.60 5.67 0.16
CA ASN A 34 -10.03 4.72 1.17
C ASN A 34 -9.27 3.41 0.95
N ASP A 35 -8.61 2.91 1.99
CA ASP A 35 -8.12 1.54 1.98
C ASP A 35 -9.21 0.55 2.42
N ALA A 36 -8.88 -0.74 2.41
CA ALA A 36 -9.81 -1.79 2.84
C ALA A 36 -10.27 -1.68 4.30
N GLU A 37 -9.47 -1.06 5.17
CA GLU A 37 -9.84 -0.85 6.57
C GLU A 37 -10.82 0.33 6.73
N GLY A 38 -11.20 0.97 5.61
CA GLY A 38 -12.05 2.16 5.60
C GLY A 38 -11.31 3.41 6.06
N GLU A 39 -9.99 3.34 6.22
CA GLU A 39 -9.17 4.47 6.62
C GLU A 39 -8.91 5.40 5.43
N LYS A 40 -8.96 6.70 5.72
CA LYS A 40 -8.62 7.74 4.72
C LYS A 40 -7.13 7.95 4.68
N LYS A 41 -6.44 7.29 3.74
CA LYS A 41 -5.02 7.50 3.47
C LYS A 41 -4.83 8.62 2.46
N MET A 42 -4.02 9.62 2.81
CA MET A 42 -3.75 10.74 1.90
C MET A 42 -3.00 10.25 0.66
N ILE A 43 -3.32 10.81 -0.51
CA ILE A 43 -2.57 10.51 -1.75
C ILE A 43 -1.15 11.09 -1.64
N VAL A 44 -0.18 10.42 -2.25
CA VAL A 44 1.18 10.95 -2.42
C VAL A 44 1.19 11.86 -3.66
N SER A 45 1.81 13.03 -3.52
CA SER A 45 1.90 14.07 -4.53
C SER A 45 3.34 14.24 -5.05
N THR A 46 3.50 14.77 -6.25
CA THR A 46 4.81 15.25 -6.76
C THR A 46 5.46 16.32 -5.88
N MET A 47 4.69 16.96 -4.99
CA MET A 47 5.20 17.91 -4.00
C MET A 47 5.78 17.25 -2.74
N ASP A 48 5.69 15.92 -2.60
CA ASP A 48 6.36 15.18 -1.52
C ASP A 48 7.86 15.03 -1.83
N ILE A 49 8.57 16.16 -1.74
CA ILE A 49 10.02 16.30 -1.95
C ILE A 49 10.78 16.40 -0.61
N GLY A 50 12.09 16.16 -0.62
CA GLY A 50 12.87 16.10 0.62
C GLY A 50 12.87 14.67 1.19
N GLN A 51 12.51 14.45 2.45
CA GLN A 51 12.56 13.11 3.07
C GLN A 51 11.17 12.60 3.48
N PRO A 52 10.28 12.27 2.53
CA PRO A 52 8.90 11.85 2.79
C PRO A 52 8.82 10.38 3.22
N PHE A 53 9.70 9.89 4.10
CA PHE A 53 9.72 8.46 4.48
C PHE A 53 9.70 8.28 6.00
N GLN A 54 9.07 7.20 6.48
CA GLN A 54 8.90 6.93 7.91
C GLN A 54 10.24 6.76 8.64
N LYS A 55 11.11 5.87 8.15
CA LYS A 55 12.44 5.63 8.75
C LYS A 55 13.49 6.62 8.24
N LYS A 56 13.20 7.36 7.16
CA LYS A 56 14.09 8.32 6.51
C LYS A 56 15.39 7.68 6.00
N THR A 57 15.38 6.38 5.74
CA THR A 57 16.54 5.64 5.25
C THR A 57 16.15 4.39 4.49
N PHE A 58 16.87 4.08 3.41
CA PHE A 58 16.79 2.79 2.71
C PHE A 58 17.94 1.85 3.11
N GLY A 59 18.43 1.95 4.35
CA GLY A 59 19.57 1.16 4.83
C GLY A 59 20.91 1.76 4.40
N GLN A 60 21.76 0.98 3.74
CA GLN A 60 23.08 1.42 3.24
C GLN A 60 23.03 1.76 1.74
N CYS A 61 23.79 2.77 1.30
CA CYS A 61 23.82 3.22 -0.10
C CYS A 61 25.05 2.70 -0.84
N LYS A 62 24.84 1.83 -1.83
CA LYS A 62 25.90 1.25 -2.66
C LYS A 62 26.71 2.29 -3.46
N LEU A 63 26.12 3.46 -3.72
CA LEU A 63 26.79 4.58 -4.40
C LEU A 63 27.68 5.43 -3.47
N GLN A 64 27.70 5.15 -2.17
CA GLN A 64 28.50 5.89 -1.20
C GLN A 64 29.43 4.97 -0.41
N PRO A 65 30.45 4.38 -1.07
CA PRO A 65 31.42 3.52 -0.40
C PRO A 65 32.27 4.31 0.62
N THR A 66 32.73 3.58 1.64
CA THR A 66 33.65 4.03 2.68
C THR A 66 34.69 2.91 2.91
N PRO A 67 35.83 3.18 3.58
CA PRO A 67 36.82 2.14 3.84
C PRO A 67 36.31 0.91 4.61
N SER A 68 35.18 1.03 5.32
CA SER A 68 34.62 -0.04 6.16
C SER A 68 33.18 -0.46 5.75
N GLY A 69 32.73 -0.09 4.54
CA GLY A 69 31.38 -0.41 4.06
C GLY A 69 30.76 0.73 3.27
N TYR A 70 29.52 1.11 3.58
CA TYR A 70 28.78 2.14 2.85
C TYR A 70 28.10 3.13 3.81
N LYS A 71 27.94 4.38 3.37
CA LYS A 71 27.15 5.37 4.12
C LYS A 71 25.66 5.02 4.12
N PRO A 72 24.87 5.48 5.11
CA PRO A 72 23.42 5.32 5.10
C PRO A 72 22.79 5.94 3.84
N CYS A 73 21.79 5.27 3.27
CA CYS A 73 21.01 5.78 2.15
C CYS A 73 19.98 6.78 2.68
N GLN A 74 20.25 8.08 2.51
CA GLN A 74 19.34 9.15 2.88
C GLN A 74 18.53 9.60 1.65
N PRO A 75 17.27 9.19 1.51
CA PRO A 75 16.49 9.48 0.32
C PRO A 75 15.94 10.90 0.38
N MET A 76 16.74 11.85 -0.07
CA MET A 76 16.31 13.21 -0.35
C MET A 76 15.72 13.26 -1.76
N ILE A 77 14.39 13.18 -1.89
CA ILE A 77 13.69 13.28 -3.15
C ILE A 77 13.85 14.68 -3.72
N THR A 78 14.28 14.74 -4.97
CA THR A 78 14.45 15.99 -5.74
C THR A 78 13.33 16.19 -6.74
N GLU A 79 12.82 15.10 -7.32
CA GLU A 79 11.76 15.10 -8.31
C GLU A 79 11.09 13.73 -8.38
N TRP A 80 9.88 13.73 -8.94
CA TRP A 80 9.12 12.55 -9.32
C TRP A 80 8.93 12.53 -10.84
N GLN A 81 8.96 11.34 -11.43
CA GLN A 81 8.73 11.10 -12.86
C GLN A 81 7.63 10.05 -13.04
N ASP A 82 7.02 10.02 -14.23
CA ASP A 82 5.94 9.09 -14.58
C ASP A 82 4.70 9.17 -13.67
N PHE A 83 4.35 10.39 -13.20
CA PHE A 83 3.18 10.67 -12.36
C PHE A 83 1.92 10.96 -13.19
N TYR A 84 0.77 11.13 -12.54
CA TYR A 84 -0.50 11.35 -13.23
C TYR A 84 -0.76 12.83 -13.57
N GLU A 85 -0.34 13.26 -14.75
CA GLU A 85 -0.41 14.67 -15.19
C GLU A 85 -1.83 15.23 -15.39
N LYS A 86 -2.84 14.38 -15.60
CA LYS A 86 -4.20 14.83 -15.92
C LYS A 86 -4.96 15.40 -14.73
N VAL A 87 -4.46 15.21 -13.51
CA VAL A 87 -5.07 15.71 -12.27
C VAL A 87 -4.05 16.52 -11.51
N THR A 88 -4.44 17.71 -11.08
CA THR A 88 -3.67 18.56 -10.17
C THR A 88 -4.34 18.54 -8.81
N LEU A 89 -3.55 18.30 -7.77
CA LEU A 89 -3.96 18.33 -6.38
C LEU A 89 -4.01 19.77 -5.86
N ASP A 90 -4.62 19.97 -4.69
CA ASP A 90 -4.82 21.32 -4.12
C ASP A 90 -3.50 22.03 -3.81
N ASN A 91 -2.43 21.24 -3.61
CA ASN A 91 -1.07 21.72 -3.38
C ASN A 91 -0.31 22.06 -4.67
N GLY A 92 -0.95 22.00 -5.84
CA GLY A 92 -0.34 22.25 -7.13
C GLY A 92 0.51 21.10 -7.68
N GLY A 93 0.62 19.99 -6.94
CA GLY A 93 1.28 18.77 -7.41
C GLY A 93 0.34 17.83 -8.14
N ASN A 94 0.87 16.70 -8.59
CA ASN A 94 0.13 15.65 -9.29
C ASN A 94 0.15 14.35 -8.47
N PRO A 95 -0.87 13.48 -8.57
CA PRO A 95 -0.86 12.18 -7.92
C PRO A 95 0.28 11.29 -8.42
N ILE A 96 0.94 10.60 -7.49
CA ILE A 96 1.94 9.57 -7.79
C ILE A 96 1.24 8.24 -8.15
N LEU A 97 1.78 7.54 -9.14
CA LEU A 97 1.32 6.24 -9.62
C LEU A 97 2.31 5.14 -9.23
N GLU A 98 1.87 3.88 -9.21
CA GLU A 98 2.72 2.72 -8.88
C GLU A 98 4.01 2.61 -9.73
N ASN A 99 3.98 3.11 -10.97
CA ASN A 99 5.10 3.08 -11.89
C ASN A 99 5.96 4.36 -11.80
N SER A 100 5.54 5.35 -11.01
CA SER A 100 6.30 6.57 -10.81
C SER A 100 7.62 6.27 -10.13
N LYS A 101 8.63 7.08 -10.45
CA LYS A 101 9.98 6.94 -9.89
C LYS A 101 10.44 8.26 -9.33
N ALA A 102 11.23 8.20 -8.26
CA ALA A 102 11.83 9.38 -7.67
C ALA A 102 13.34 9.40 -7.80
N THR A 103 13.89 10.60 -7.93
CA THR A 103 15.33 10.87 -8.04
C THR A 103 15.88 11.37 -6.71
N CYS A 104 17.02 10.83 -6.28
CA CYS A 104 17.80 11.37 -5.17
C CYS A 104 19.09 12.04 -5.68
N PRO A 105 19.67 13.03 -4.96
CA PRO A 105 20.83 13.78 -5.43
C PRO A 105 22.10 12.92 -5.53
N ILE A 106 22.14 11.77 -4.85
CA ILE A 106 23.29 10.85 -4.89
C ILE A 106 23.32 10.05 -6.19
N ALA A 107 22.17 9.58 -6.66
CA ALA A 107 22.08 8.84 -7.91
C ALA A 107 22.02 9.77 -9.13
N GLY A 108 21.41 10.95 -8.99
CA GLY A 108 21.22 11.91 -10.09
C GLY A 108 20.28 11.42 -11.20
N ALA A 109 19.65 10.27 -11.01
CA ALA A 109 18.71 9.62 -11.93
C ALA A 109 17.61 8.91 -11.11
N PRO A 110 16.44 8.63 -11.71
CA PRO A 110 15.32 7.98 -11.03
C PRO A 110 15.72 6.59 -10.52
N CYS A 111 15.84 6.45 -9.19
CA CYS A 111 16.37 5.26 -8.53
C CYS A 111 15.47 4.71 -7.42
N ILE A 112 14.44 5.45 -7.02
CA ILE A 112 13.47 5.02 -6.01
C ILE A 112 12.20 4.58 -6.73
N ARG A 113 11.77 3.35 -6.46
CA ARG A 113 10.58 2.72 -7.02
C ARG A 113 9.57 2.41 -5.93
N ILE A 114 8.32 2.29 -6.33
CA ILE A 114 7.21 1.92 -5.46
C ILE A 114 6.98 0.42 -5.66
N THR A 115 7.05 -0.35 -4.58
CA THR A 115 6.85 -1.80 -4.58
C THR A 115 5.42 -2.17 -4.20
N PHE A 116 4.77 -1.33 -3.38
CA PHE A 116 3.37 -1.47 -3.01
C PHE A 116 2.72 -0.09 -2.92
N HIS A 117 1.56 0.10 -3.55
CA HIS A 117 0.90 1.41 -3.66
C HIS A 117 0.21 1.89 -2.37
N GLY A 118 0.21 1.10 -1.29
CA GLY A 118 -0.30 1.50 0.03
C GLY A 118 -1.78 1.22 0.27
N GLN A 119 -2.52 0.76 -0.76
CA GLN A 119 -3.92 0.38 -0.63
C GLN A 119 -4.00 -1.14 -0.44
N THR A 120 -4.59 -1.61 0.63
CA THR A 120 -4.94 -3.01 0.86
C THR A 120 -6.36 -3.25 0.32
N ALA A 121 -6.60 -4.39 -0.31
CA ALA A 121 -7.92 -4.86 -0.70
C ALA A 121 -8.23 -6.14 0.08
N GLU A 122 -9.13 -6.06 1.05
CA GLU A 122 -9.74 -7.23 1.71
C GLU A 122 -11.23 -7.22 1.43
N ALA A 123 -11.82 -8.41 1.31
CA ALA A 123 -13.26 -8.58 1.18
C ALA A 123 -13.92 -8.20 2.52
N THR A 124 -14.30 -6.94 2.67
CA THR A 124 -15.08 -6.48 3.83
C THR A 124 -16.51 -7.02 3.75
N GLN A 125 -17.21 -7.11 4.89
CA GLN A 125 -18.62 -7.56 4.96
C GLN A 125 -19.53 -6.76 4.01
N GLN A 126 -19.23 -5.47 3.78
CA GLN A 126 -19.96 -4.65 2.80
C GLN A 126 -19.80 -5.12 1.35
N HIS A 127 -18.63 -5.67 0.97
CA HIS A 127 -18.45 -6.30 -0.33
C HIS A 127 -19.18 -7.65 -0.42
N GLN A 128 -19.48 -8.31 0.71
CA GLN A 128 -20.29 -9.53 0.73
C GLN A 128 -21.78 -9.21 0.56
N GLU A 129 -22.27 -8.13 1.17
CA GLU A 129 -23.67 -7.68 1.04
C GLU A 129 -24.03 -7.16 -0.36
N GLU A 130 -23.06 -6.60 -1.10
CA GLU A 130 -23.24 -6.17 -2.50
C GLU A 130 -22.82 -7.22 -3.54
N ALA A 131 -22.20 -8.32 -3.11
CA ALA A 131 -21.81 -9.38 -4.02
C ALA A 131 -23.03 -10.19 -4.47
N ASP A 132 -23.10 -10.47 -5.76
CA ASP A 132 -24.14 -11.32 -6.34
C ASP A 132 -24.07 -12.72 -5.71
N GLU A 133 -25.14 -13.11 -5.01
CA GLU A 133 -25.24 -14.39 -4.30
C GLU A 133 -24.97 -15.59 -5.21
N ASP A 134 -25.40 -15.53 -6.48
CA ASP A 134 -25.19 -16.61 -7.45
C ASP A 134 -23.71 -16.74 -7.86
N VAL A 135 -22.98 -15.63 -7.88
CA VAL A 135 -21.53 -15.62 -8.14
C VAL A 135 -20.77 -16.11 -6.93
N MET A 136 -21.16 -15.68 -5.72
CA MET A 136 -20.53 -16.11 -4.47
C MET A 136 -20.74 -17.60 -4.20
N ALA A 137 -21.91 -18.16 -4.51
CA ALA A 137 -22.20 -19.59 -4.39
C ALA A 137 -21.36 -20.46 -5.35
N GLN A 138 -20.98 -19.95 -6.53
CA GLN A 138 -20.10 -20.65 -7.47
C GLN A 138 -18.63 -20.65 -7.01
N VAL A 139 -18.18 -19.57 -6.38
CA VAL A 139 -16.79 -19.40 -5.94
C VAL A 139 -16.55 -20.07 -4.59
N ASN A 140 -17.54 -20.06 -3.69
CA ASN A 140 -17.48 -20.72 -2.39
C ASN A 140 -18.75 -21.56 -2.13
N PRO A 141 -18.77 -22.83 -2.58
CA PRO A 141 -19.91 -23.73 -2.39
C PRO A 141 -20.26 -24.04 -0.92
N LEU A 142 -19.40 -23.64 0.05
CA LEU A 142 -19.62 -23.81 1.49
C LEU A 142 -20.23 -22.56 2.15
N ALA A 143 -20.43 -21.46 1.41
CA ALA A 143 -21.01 -20.23 1.94
C ALA A 143 -22.53 -20.29 2.13
N CYS A 144 -23.18 -21.44 1.93
CA CYS A 144 -24.57 -21.62 2.32
C CYS A 144 -24.69 -21.55 3.85
N GLU A 145 -25.35 -20.50 4.36
CA GLU A 145 -25.81 -20.46 5.75
C GLU A 145 -26.90 -21.51 5.97
N ASP A 146 -26.50 -22.76 6.26
CA ASP A 146 -27.43 -23.73 6.83
C ASP A 146 -27.39 -23.61 8.35
N THR A 147 -28.24 -22.73 8.90
CA THR A 147 -28.39 -22.49 10.34
C THR A 147 -29.08 -23.66 11.08
N THR A 148 -29.06 -24.89 10.56
CA THR A 148 -29.87 -26.00 11.10
C THR A 148 -29.07 -27.23 11.57
N VAL A 149 -27.93 -27.07 12.24
CA VAL A 149 -27.28 -28.20 12.93
C VAL A 149 -26.57 -27.78 14.23
N LEU A 150 -27.32 -27.29 15.23
CA LEU A 150 -26.86 -27.27 16.63
C LEU A 150 -27.93 -27.68 17.66
N GLU A 151 -29.05 -28.25 17.23
CA GLU A 151 -29.99 -28.93 18.13
C GLU A 151 -30.09 -30.39 17.71
N GLU A 152 -29.38 -31.28 18.41
CA GLU A 152 -29.73 -32.68 18.72
C GLU A 152 -28.48 -33.49 19.14
N VAL A 153 -27.93 -33.19 20.31
CA VAL A 153 -27.19 -34.19 21.11
C VAL A 153 -27.63 -34.08 22.57
N LYS A 154 -28.89 -34.42 22.84
CA LYS A 154 -29.38 -34.80 24.17
C LYS A 154 -30.41 -35.92 23.99
N HIS A 155 -30.19 -37.04 24.69
CA HIS A 155 -30.85 -38.38 24.62
C HIS A 155 -30.00 -39.35 23.77
N ASP A 156 -29.44 -40.46 24.27
CA ASP A 156 -29.70 -41.25 25.47
C ASP A 156 -28.44 -42.02 25.90
N ILE A 157 -28.05 -41.90 27.17
CA ILE A 157 -27.28 -42.94 27.88
C ILE A 157 -27.80 -43.00 29.31
N ASN A 158 -28.95 -43.64 29.48
CA ASN A 158 -29.32 -44.31 30.71
C ASN A 158 -30.51 -45.26 30.46
N SER A 159 -30.20 -46.55 30.34
CA SER A 159 -31.02 -47.70 30.74
C SER A 159 -30.78 -48.87 29.79
N VAL A 160 -29.87 -49.77 30.16
CA VAL A 160 -30.14 -51.20 30.08
C VAL A 160 -29.54 -51.83 31.34
N GLU A 161 -30.29 -52.79 31.88
CA GLU A 161 -30.36 -53.30 33.25
C GLU A 161 -29.06 -53.84 33.88
#